data_AF-A0A353M3N1-F1
#
_entry.id   AF-A0A353M3N1-F1
#
_cell.length_a   1.000
_cell.length_b   1.000
_cell.length_c   1.000
_cell.angle_alpha   90.00
_cell.angle_beta   90.00
_cell.angle_gamma   90.00
#
_symmetry.space_group_name_H-M   'P 1'
#
loop_
_entity.id
_entity.type
_entity.pdbx_description
1 polymer ?
#
loop_
_entity_poly.entity_id
_entity_poly.type
_entity_poly.pdbx_seq_one_letter_code
_entity_poly.pdbx_strand_id
1 'polypeptide(L)'
;MTEDGLFLHYKYRGTDPNHFENAGLRQACVEKVPLVYFHGLFRGKYLAVWPVFIIAEDRRNLAFTVAVDDMQHVQPGLRVSEEEAEYRRRYITASFRVRLHQKTFRTRVLQAYRNQCSFCRLRHEELLDAAHIIPDCDPHGEPVVSNGLSLCKIHHAAYDRHFIGVT
;
A
#
# COMPACT_ATOMS: atom_id res chain seq x y z
N MET A 1 1.46 -13.22 0.25
CA MET A 1 0.91 -12.64 1.49
C MET A 1 1.34 -13.56 2.62
N THR A 2 1.66 -13.04 3.81
CA THR A 2 1.75 -13.92 4.98
C THR A 2 0.31 -14.30 5.30
N GLU A 3 0.07 -15.50 5.83
CA GLU A 3 -1.28 -15.95 6.19
C GLU A 3 -2.00 -14.93 7.08
N ASP A 4 -1.25 -14.19 7.89
CA ASP A 4 -1.80 -13.18 8.81
C ASP A 4 -1.99 -11.78 8.20
N GLY A 5 -1.58 -11.53 6.95
CA GLY A 5 -1.76 -10.22 6.30
C GLY A 5 -0.95 -9.05 6.92
N LEU A 6 -0.03 -9.33 7.84
CA LEU A 6 0.69 -8.29 8.60
C LEU A 6 1.94 -7.75 7.90
N PHE A 7 2.58 -8.54 7.03
CA PHE A 7 3.81 -8.15 6.32
C PHE A 7 3.65 -8.22 4.80
N LEU A 8 4.54 -7.52 4.10
CA LEU A 8 4.61 -7.53 2.64
C LEU A 8 5.41 -8.74 2.16
N HIS A 9 4.96 -9.40 1.09
CA HIS A 9 5.74 -10.43 0.40
C HIS A 9 6.36 -9.85 -0.85
N TYR A 10 7.68 -9.95 -0.95
CA TYR A 10 8.43 -9.56 -2.13
C TYR A 10 8.98 -10.80 -2.80
N LYS A 11 8.56 -11.07 -4.04
CA LYS A 11 9.03 -12.24 -4.78
C LYS A 11 10.49 -12.07 -5.18
N TYR A 12 11.19 -13.20 -5.25
CA TYR A 12 12.54 -13.23 -5.79
C TYR A 12 12.60 -12.65 -7.19
N ARG A 13 13.79 -12.16 -7.52
CA ARG A 13 14.17 -11.99 -8.91
C ARG A 13 14.31 -13.37 -9.56
N GLY A 14 13.38 -13.69 -10.45
CA GLY A 14 13.35 -14.98 -11.14
C GLY A 14 13.16 -16.17 -10.20
N THR A 15 13.66 -17.33 -10.61
CA THR A 15 13.54 -18.59 -9.85
C THR A 15 14.85 -19.06 -9.24
N ASP A 16 15.96 -18.36 -9.48
CA ASP A 16 17.28 -18.69 -8.92
C ASP A 16 17.47 -18.02 -7.54
N PRO A 17 17.51 -18.79 -6.45
CA PRO A 17 17.74 -18.25 -5.10
C PRO A 17 19.09 -17.56 -4.92
N ASN A 18 20.07 -17.88 -5.76
CA ASN A 18 21.44 -17.36 -5.69
C ASN A 18 21.70 -16.21 -6.67
N HIS A 19 20.68 -15.75 -7.38
CA HIS A 19 20.77 -14.53 -8.17
C HIS A 19 21.28 -13.36 -7.32
N PHE A 20 22.18 -12.53 -7.86
CA PHE A 20 22.91 -11.51 -7.10
C PHE A 20 21.98 -10.53 -6.35
N GLU A 21 20.84 -10.16 -6.94
CA GLU A 21 19.82 -9.31 -6.28
C GLU A 21 19.19 -10.00 -5.06
N ASN A 22 18.88 -11.30 -5.15
CA ASN A 22 18.31 -12.06 -4.04
C ASN A 22 19.36 -12.24 -2.93
N ALA A 23 20.62 -12.50 -3.30
CA ALA A 23 21.73 -12.53 -2.37
C ALA A 23 21.96 -11.18 -1.67
N GLY A 24 21.83 -10.06 -2.41
CA GLY A 24 21.91 -8.71 -1.86
C GLY A 24 20.79 -8.42 -0.86
N LEU A 25 19.55 -8.77 -1.17
CA LEU A 25 18.42 -8.63 -0.24
C LEU A 25 18.59 -9.49 1.02
N ARG A 26 19.16 -10.68 0.89
CA ARG A 26 19.51 -11.54 2.03
C ARG A 26 20.59 -10.89 2.90
N GLN A 27 21.62 -10.29 2.30
CA GLN A 27 22.64 -9.56 3.05
C GLN A 27 22.04 -8.36 3.78
N ALA A 28 21.17 -7.60 3.11
CA ALA A 28 20.44 -6.48 3.73
C ALA A 28 19.58 -6.93 4.92
N CYS A 29 19.05 -8.15 4.90
CA CYS A 29 18.34 -8.74 6.04
C CYS A 29 19.27 -8.96 7.24
N VAL A 30 20.48 -9.50 7.02
CA VAL A 30 21.48 -9.77 8.07
C VAL A 30 22.00 -8.46 8.67
N GLU A 31 22.34 -7.51 7.80
CA GLU A 31 22.90 -6.21 8.18
C GLU A 31 21.85 -5.19 8.64
N LYS A 32 20.56 -5.53 8.53
CA LYS A 32 19.42 -4.65 8.85
C LYS A 32 19.50 -3.30 8.12
N VAL A 33 19.83 -3.34 6.82
CA VAL A 33 19.97 -2.13 5.99
C VAL A 33 18.57 -1.60 5.62
N PRO A 34 18.27 -0.30 5.85
CA PRO A 34 17.01 0.28 5.43
C PRO A 34 16.96 0.43 3.91
N LEU A 35 15.89 -0.06 3.29
CA LEU A 35 15.64 -0.03 1.85
C LEU A 35 14.47 0.89 1.52
N VAL A 36 14.41 1.31 0.24
CA VAL A 36 13.23 1.97 -0.33
C VAL A 36 12.42 0.93 -1.10
N TYR A 37 11.14 0.77 -0.76
CA TYR A 37 10.21 -0.06 -1.50
C TYR A 37 9.38 0.77 -2.47
N PHE A 38 9.43 0.40 -3.75
CA PHE A 38 8.60 1.02 -4.80
C PHE A 38 7.41 0.12 -5.12
N HIS A 39 6.21 0.56 -4.74
CA HIS A 39 4.98 -0.09 -5.13
C HIS A 39 4.45 0.49 -6.44
N GLY A 40 4.36 -0.33 -7.49
CA GLY A 40 3.83 0.09 -8.78
C GLY A 40 2.33 0.35 -8.73
N LEU A 41 1.92 1.60 -8.96
CA LEU A 41 0.51 1.98 -9.07
C LEU A 41 0.03 1.81 -10.52
N PHE A 42 0.81 2.32 -11.48
CA PHE A 42 0.62 2.22 -12.93
C PHE A 42 1.98 2.19 -13.63
N ARG A 43 1.98 1.97 -14.94
CA ARG A 43 3.18 2.12 -15.75
C ARG A 43 3.80 3.51 -15.53
N GLY A 44 5.00 3.54 -14.95
CA GLY A 44 5.75 4.77 -14.68
C GLY A 44 5.35 5.56 -13.42
N LYS A 45 4.35 5.11 -12.64
CA LYS A 45 3.96 5.75 -11.37
C LYS A 45 4.12 4.77 -10.21
N TYR A 46 4.93 5.15 -9.24
CA TYR A 46 5.27 4.33 -8.08
C TYR A 46 4.99 5.09 -6.78
N LEU A 47 4.50 4.38 -5.77
CA LEU A 47 4.52 4.85 -4.39
C LEU A 47 5.85 4.37 -3.76
N ALA A 48 6.70 5.32 -3.40
CA ALA A 48 7.95 5.05 -2.68
C ALA A 48 7.69 5.00 -1.17
N VAL A 49 8.32 4.04 -0.50
CA VAL A 49 8.15 3.76 0.92
C VAL A 49 9.51 3.57 1.54
N TRP A 50 9.79 4.31 2.59
CA TRP A 50 11.04 4.22 3.32
C TRP A 50 10.81 4.65 4.77
N PRO A 51 11.47 4.01 5.76
CA PRO A 51 12.34 2.84 5.61
C PRO A 51 11.55 1.52 5.55
N VAL A 52 12.05 0.57 4.77
CA VAL A 52 11.61 -0.84 4.83
C VAL A 52 12.79 -1.77 5.09
N PHE A 53 12.51 -2.93 5.70
CA PHE A 53 13.52 -3.92 6.04
C PHE A 53 13.11 -5.30 5.54
N ILE A 54 14.08 -6.08 5.08
CA ILE A 54 13.90 -7.52 4.90
C ILE A 54 14.03 -8.15 6.29
N ILE A 55 13.00 -8.90 6.71
CA ILE A 55 12.96 -9.52 8.05
C ILE A 55 13.01 -11.04 8.01
N ALA A 56 12.68 -11.65 6.87
CA ALA A 56 12.78 -13.09 6.67
C ALA A 56 12.92 -13.44 5.18
N GLU A 57 13.47 -14.62 4.92
CA GLU A 57 13.56 -15.25 3.60
C GLU A 57 12.84 -16.59 3.62
N ASP A 58 11.93 -16.79 2.67
CA ASP A 58 11.29 -18.08 2.39
C ASP A 58 11.77 -18.60 1.03
N ARG A 59 12.78 -19.47 1.08
CA ARG A 59 13.37 -20.09 -0.12
C ARG A 59 12.43 -21.07 -0.82
N ARG A 60 11.49 -21.68 -0.09
CA ARG A 60 10.55 -22.64 -0.69
C ARG A 60 9.57 -21.90 -1.60
N ASN A 61 9.10 -20.74 -1.14
CA ASN A 61 8.16 -19.90 -1.89
C ASN A 61 8.85 -18.81 -2.74
N LEU A 62 10.19 -18.80 -2.78
CA LEU A 62 11.02 -17.83 -3.51
C LEU A 62 10.58 -16.39 -3.21
N ALA A 63 10.53 -16.05 -1.93
CA ALA A 63 10.03 -14.77 -1.47
C ALA A 63 10.77 -14.26 -0.21
N PHE A 64 10.73 -12.96 -0.03
CA PHE A 64 11.15 -12.26 1.17
C PHE A 64 9.94 -11.68 1.90
N THR A 65 10.04 -11.63 3.22
CA THR A 65 9.10 -10.90 4.08
C THR A 65 9.67 -9.52 4.35
N VAL A 66 8.88 -8.49 4.04
CA VAL A 66 9.27 -7.08 4.16
C VAL A 66 8.40 -6.37 5.19
N ALA A 67 9.05 -5.64 6.11
CA ALA A 67 8.40 -4.82 7.12
C ALA A 67 8.67 -3.33 6.87
N VAL A 68 7.67 -2.50 7.15
CA VAL A 68 7.80 -1.04 7.17
C VAL A 68 8.06 -0.61 8.61
N ASP A 69 8.96 0.35 8.78
CA ASP A 69 9.34 0.87 10.09
C ASP A 69 9.37 2.43 10.08
N ASP A 70 9.73 3.06 11.20
CA ASP A 70 9.79 4.52 11.41
C ASP A 70 11.24 5.02 11.59
N MET A 71 11.49 6.27 11.20
CA MET A 71 12.79 6.96 11.21
C MET A 71 13.39 7.10 12.61
N GLN A 72 12.56 7.23 13.64
CA GLN A 72 13.02 7.51 15.02
C GLN A 72 13.89 6.37 15.60
N HIS A 73 13.76 5.15 15.08
CA HIS A 73 14.50 3.97 15.56
C HIS A 73 15.66 3.56 14.65
N VAL A 74 15.90 4.29 13.55
CA VAL A 74 17.15 4.20 12.79
C VAL A 74 18.29 4.86 13.58
N GLN A 75 17.97 5.63 14.63
CA GLN A 75 18.96 6.21 15.54
C GLN A 75 19.48 5.16 16.53
N PRO A 76 20.80 4.91 16.59
CA PRO A 76 21.37 3.99 17.55
C PRO A 76 21.24 4.57 18.97
N GLY A 77 20.50 3.91 19.87
CA GLY A 77 20.45 4.31 21.28
C GLY A 77 19.22 3.84 22.07
N LEU A 78 18.09 3.56 21.41
CA LEU A 78 16.89 3.09 22.10
C LEU A 78 16.87 1.57 22.19
N ARG A 79 17.17 1.03 23.38
CA ARG A 79 17.04 -0.41 23.68
C ARG A 79 15.56 -0.75 23.87
N VAL A 80 14.88 -1.05 22.77
CA VAL A 80 13.52 -1.63 22.75
C VAL A 80 13.66 -3.15 22.76
N SER A 81 12.76 -3.88 23.42
CA SER A 81 12.79 -5.34 23.36
C SER A 81 12.49 -5.83 21.93
N GLU A 82 12.97 -7.02 21.56
CA GLU A 82 12.73 -7.57 20.21
C GLU A 82 11.23 -7.77 19.94
N GLU A 83 10.47 -8.15 20.98
CA GLU A 83 9.03 -8.37 20.93
C GLU A 83 8.26 -7.07 20.69
N GLU A 84 8.61 -5.99 21.41
CA GLU A 84 8.03 -4.66 21.19
C GLU A 84 8.34 -4.12 19.79
N ALA A 85 9.57 -4.33 19.31
CA ALA A 85 9.98 -3.94 17.97
C ALA A 85 9.20 -4.69 16.88
N GLU A 86 8.89 -5.97 17.10
CA GLU A 86 8.09 -6.78 16.18
C GLU A 86 6.63 -6.33 16.15
N TYR A 87 5.99 -6.18 17.32
CA TYR A 87 4.61 -5.69 17.42
C TYR A 87 4.43 -4.35 16.71
N ARG A 88 5.40 -3.44 16.89
CA ARG A 88 5.41 -2.14 16.23
C ARG A 88 5.55 -2.27 14.71
N ARG A 89 6.50 -3.05 14.21
CA ARG A 89 6.67 -3.32 12.77
C ARG A 89 5.40 -3.88 12.14
N ARG A 90 4.72 -4.80 12.84
CA ARG A 90 3.42 -5.36 12.44
C ARG A 90 2.36 -4.26 12.29
N TYR A 91 2.19 -3.42 13.29
CA TYR A 91 1.22 -2.33 13.27
C TYR A 91 1.49 -1.30 12.16
N ILE A 92 2.74 -0.83 12.05
CA ILE A 92 3.15 0.15 11.04
C ILE A 92 2.90 -0.42 9.64
N THR A 93 3.33 -1.66 9.40
CA THR A 93 3.15 -2.33 8.10
C THR A 93 1.68 -2.50 7.76
N ALA A 94 0.84 -2.92 8.70
CA ALA A 94 -0.60 -3.04 8.48
C ALA A 94 -1.24 -1.67 8.12
N SER A 95 -0.95 -0.63 8.89
CA SER A 95 -1.46 0.73 8.62
C SER A 95 -0.98 1.26 7.26
N PHE A 96 0.26 0.95 6.89
CA PHE A 96 0.85 1.30 5.61
C PHE A 96 0.12 0.60 4.46
N ARG A 97 -0.19 -0.69 4.60
CA ARG A 97 -0.94 -1.46 3.59
C ARG A 97 -2.31 -0.85 3.33
N VAL A 98 -3.06 -0.53 4.39
CA VAL A 98 -4.38 0.11 4.25
C VAL A 98 -4.27 1.42 3.46
N ARG A 99 -3.32 2.29 3.82
CA ARG A 99 -3.08 3.55 3.09
C ARG A 99 -2.66 3.32 1.64
N LEU A 100 -1.82 2.32 1.37
CA LEU A 100 -1.38 1.97 0.02
C LEU A 100 -2.57 1.49 -0.83
N HIS A 101 -3.42 0.61 -0.29
CA HIS A 101 -4.61 0.13 -0.98
C HIS A 101 -5.59 1.28 -1.28
N GLN A 102 -5.87 2.15 -0.30
CA GLN A 102 -6.72 3.32 -0.50
C GLN A 102 -6.15 4.30 -1.54
N LYS A 103 -4.85 4.60 -1.49
CA LYS A 103 -4.19 5.46 -2.50
C LYS A 103 -4.23 4.83 -3.89
N THR A 104 -4.03 3.51 -3.98
CA THR A 104 -4.07 2.78 -5.24
C THR A 104 -5.46 2.82 -5.85
N PHE A 105 -6.50 2.51 -5.06
CA PHE A 105 -7.89 2.61 -5.46
C PHE A 105 -8.24 4.01 -5.95
N ARG A 106 -7.94 5.03 -5.14
CA ARG A 106 -8.17 6.44 -5.49
C ARG A 106 -7.55 6.78 -6.84
N THR A 107 -6.27 6.48 -7.01
CA THR A 107 -5.56 6.86 -8.24
C THR A 107 -6.15 6.15 -9.46
N ARG A 108 -6.56 4.88 -9.31
CA ARG A 108 -7.20 4.09 -10.40
C ARG A 108 -8.54 4.67 -10.81
N VAL A 109 -9.38 5.02 -9.84
CA VAL A 109 -10.68 5.62 -10.08
C VAL A 109 -10.52 6.99 -10.75
N LEU A 110 -9.74 7.90 -10.18
CA LEU A 110 -9.53 9.24 -10.75
C LEU A 110 -9.04 9.16 -12.20
N GLN A 111 -8.07 8.29 -12.49
CA GLN A 111 -7.57 8.09 -13.84
C GLN A 111 -8.64 7.54 -14.80
N ALA A 112 -9.47 6.57 -14.37
CA ALA A 112 -10.55 6.01 -15.17
C ALA A 112 -11.58 7.08 -15.57
N TYR A 113 -11.83 8.05 -14.67
CA TYR A 113 -12.67 9.21 -14.92
C TYR A 113 -11.91 10.42 -15.50
N ARG A 114 -10.70 10.24 -16.03
CA ARG A 114 -9.89 11.30 -16.65
C ARG A 114 -9.65 12.51 -15.74
N ASN A 115 -9.43 12.24 -14.45
CA ASN A 115 -9.24 13.24 -13.40
C ASN A 115 -10.36 14.29 -13.37
N GLN A 116 -11.61 13.83 -13.51
CA GLN A 116 -12.78 14.70 -13.43
C GLN A 116 -13.84 14.14 -12.48
N CYS A 117 -14.66 15.02 -11.90
CA CYS A 117 -15.85 14.59 -11.17
C CYS A 117 -16.88 13.97 -12.12
N SER A 118 -17.40 12.80 -11.78
CA SER A 118 -18.42 12.08 -12.55
C SER A 118 -19.72 12.87 -12.71
N PHE A 119 -20.04 13.75 -11.74
CA PHE A 119 -21.31 14.50 -11.74
C PHE A 119 -21.17 15.89 -12.38
N CYS A 120 -20.23 16.72 -11.91
CA CYS A 120 -20.09 18.10 -12.41
C CYS A 120 -18.92 18.33 -13.36
N ARG A 121 -18.13 17.30 -13.68
CA ARG A 121 -16.96 17.39 -14.58
C ARG A 121 -15.84 18.33 -14.13
N LEU A 122 -15.80 18.73 -12.85
CA LEU A 122 -14.69 19.48 -12.25
C LEU A 122 -13.36 18.72 -12.45
N ARG A 123 -12.29 19.37 -12.94
CA ARG A 123 -10.99 18.75 -13.29
C ARG A 123 -9.82 19.11 -12.37
N HIS A 124 -10.11 19.51 -11.14
CA HIS A 124 -9.08 19.83 -10.15
C HIS A 124 -8.82 18.60 -9.28
N GLU A 125 -7.78 17.82 -9.60
CA GLU A 125 -7.46 16.54 -8.96
C GLU A 125 -7.38 16.63 -7.42
N GLU A 126 -6.85 17.74 -6.90
CA GLU A 126 -6.74 18.05 -5.47
C GLU A 126 -8.12 18.13 -4.76
N LEU A 127 -9.16 18.45 -5.53
CA LEU A 127 -10.54 18.57 -5.06
C LEU A 127 -11.38 17.31 -5.35
N LEU A 128 -10.80 16.28 -5.96
CA LEU A 128 -11.46 15.01 -6.24
C LEU A 128 -11.20 13.99 -5.15
N ASP A 129 -12.09 13.03 -5.00
CA ASP A 129 -12.00 11.82 -4.19
C ASP A 129 -12.54 10.62 -4.97
N ALA A 130 -12.19 9.43 -4.50
CA ALA A 130 -12.78 8.20 -4.99
C ALA A 130 -13.76 7.67 -3.93
N ALA A 131 -15.04 7.67 -4.28
CA ALA A 131 -16.11 7.08 -3.47
C ALA A 131 -16.34 5.63 -3.90
N HIS A 132 -16.67 4.76 -2.95
CA HIS A 132 -17.15 3.43 -3.26
C HIS A 132 -18.64 3.46 -3.60
N ILE A 133 -19.07 2.65 -4.57
CA ILE A 133 -20.49 2.46 -4.86
C ILE A 133 -21.08 1.52 -3.81
N ILE A 134 -20.45 0.34 -3.65
CA ILE A 134 -20.69 -0.62 -2.57
C ILE A 134 -19.62 -0.39 -1.50
N PRO A 135 -20.01 -0.10 -0.24
CA PRO A 135 -19.08 0.20 0.86
C PRO A 135 -17.98 -0.84 1.02
N ASP A 136 -16.77 -0.42 1.39
CA ASP A 136 -15.61 -1.30 1.58
C ASP A 136 -15.77 -2.32 2.72
N CYS A 137 -16.70 -2.08 3.65
CA CYS A 137 -17.08 -3.02 4.70
C CYS A 137 -18.00 -4.16 4.21
N ASP A 138 -18.57 -4.05 3.03
CA ASP A 138 -19.43 -5.06 2.43
C ASP A 138 -18.59 -6.17 1.77
N PRO A 139 -18.99 -7.46 1.85
CA PRO A 139 -18.32 -8.55 1.15
C PRO A 139 -18.14 -8.35 -0.37
N HIS A 140 -19.00 -7.55 -1.00
CA HIS A 140 -18.94 -7.20 -2.41
C HIS A 140 -18.31 -5.81 -2.68
N GLY A 141 -17.83 -5.14 -1.63
CA GLY A 141 -17.22 -3.81 -1.64
C GLY A 141 -15.79 -3.74 -2.16
N GLU A 142 -15.44 -4.58 -3.14
CA GLU A 142 -14.06 -4.66 -3.61
C GLU A 142 -13.56 -3.30 -4.14
N PRO A 143 -12.30 -2.89 -3.84
CA PRO A 143 -11.73 -1.62 -4.27
C PRO A 143 -11.26 -1.68 -5.73
N VAL A 144 -12.21 -1.92 -6.63
CA VAL A 144 -12.02 -2.01 -8.08
C VAL A 144 -12.63 -0.79 -8.78
N VAL A 145 -12.12 -0.44 -9.96
CA VAL A 145 -12.57 0.75 -10.71
C VAL A 145 -14.07 0.73 -10.98
N SER A 146 -14.64 -0.44 -11.27
CA SER A 146 -16.08 -0.62 -11.50
C SER A 146 -16.94 -0.34 -10.28
N ASN A 147 -16.37 -0.43 -9.07
CA ASN A 147 -17.02 -0.09 -7.80
C ASN A 147 -16.63 1.33 -7.31
N GLY A 148 -16.03 2.16 -8.18
CA GLY A 148 -15.51 3.46 -7.81
C GLY A 148 -16.11 4.62 -8.61
N LEU A 149 -16.35 5.74 -7.92
CA LEU A 149 -16.77 7.02 -8.51
C LEU A 149 -15.74 8.11 -8.19
N SER A 150 -15.30 8.85 -9.20
CA SER A 150 -14.49 10.05 -9.00
C SER A 150 -15.41 11.24 -8.70
N LEU A 151 -15.42 11.76 -7.48
CA LEU A 151 -16.34 12.82 -7.05
C LEU A 151 -15.57 14.03 -6.52
N CYS A 152 -16.04 15.26 -6.78
CA CYS A 152 -15.48 16.42 -6.07
C CYS A 152 -15.92 16.42 -4.60
N LYS A 153 -15.21 17.13 -3.72
CA LYS A 153 -15.52 17.20 -2.27
C LYS A 153 -17.01 17.40 -1.95
N ILE A 154 -17.69 18.27 -2.71
CA ILE A 154 -19.13 18.55 -2.52
C ILE A 154 -19.99 17.34 -2.90
N HIS A 155 -19.78 16.78 -4.09
CA HIS A 155 -20.56 15.62 -4.54
C HIS A 155 -20.25 14.36 -3.75
N HIS A 156 -19.01 14.19 -3.30
CA HIS A 156 -18.63 13.07 -2.43
C HIS A 156 -19.41 13.14 -1.12
N ALA A 157 -19.37 14.28 -0.42
CA ALA A 157 -20.12 14.47 0.82
C ALA A 157 -21.65 14.34 0.64
N ALA A 158 -22.18 14.76 -0.52
CA ALA A 158 -23.60 14.61 -0.83
C ALA A 158 -23.98 13.14 -1.12
N TYR A 159 -23.10 12.40 -1.81
CA TYR A 159 -23.29 10.98 -2.12
C TYR A 159 -23.24 10.12 -0.85
N ASP A 160 -22.26 10.34 0.02
CA ASP A 160 -22.12 9.63 1.30
C ASP A 160 -23.31 9.83 2.24
N ARG A 161 -23.98 10.99 2.13
CA ARG A 161 -25.20 11.32 2.88
C ARG A 161 -26.49 10.92 2.17
N HIS A 162 -26.39 10.23 1.04
CA HIS A 162 -27.53 9.80 0.22
C HIS A 162 -28.42 10.96 -0.27
N PHE A 163 -27.89 12.18 -0.38
CA PHE A 163 -28.61 13.30 -1.03
C PHE A 163 -28.66 13.14 -2.56
N ILE A 164 -27.70 12.40 -3.10
CA ILE A 164 -27.59 12.06 -4.52
C ILE A 164 -27.15 10.60 -4.64
N GLY A 165 -27.48 9.95 -5.76
CA GLY A 165 -27.15 8.56 -6.03
C GLY A 165 -26.91 8.30 -7.51
N VAL A 166 -26.49 7.07 -7.82
CA VAL A 166 -26.36 6.54 -9.18
C VAL A 166 -27.33 5.38 -9.37
N THR A 167 -27.84 5.20 -10.58
CA THR A 167 -28.83 4.16 -10.96
C THR A 167 -28.27 3.23 -12.00
#